data_AF-A0A1B6EV97-F1
#
_entry.id   AF-A0A1B6EV97-F1
#
_cell.length_a   1.000
_cell.length_b   1.000
_cell.length_c   1.000
_cell.angle_alpha   90.00
_cell.angle_beta   90.00
_cell.angle_gamma   90.00
#
_symmetry.space_group_name_H-M   'P 1'
#
loop_
_entity.id
_entity.type
_entity.pdbx_description
1 polymer ?
#
loop_
_entity_poly.entity_id
_entity_poly.type
_entity_poly.pdbx_seq_one_letter_code
_entity_poly.pdbx_strand_id
1 'polypeptide(L)'
;KERFFAMKELREKGNLHYNKETDKSFMNKHTKIKTIKKSQKSLKPKKIYKRNVCLYCKKKTLSMAKHLQIAHSDVLEVQNFMGMEKGSRERKLAIQKIRNKGNFLHNKEVISSKNGCIIPCKQQKSQDNYEDYLPCKYCFGFYKKQHIYRHMQVCAVMKVSETQTSENDK
;
A
#
# COMPACT_ATOMS: atom_id res chain seq x y z
N LYS A 1 -15.70 -1.03 -29.02
CA LYS A 1 -15.35 -0.89 -30.46
C LYS A 1 -16.33 0.05 -31.18
N GLU A 2 -17.63 -0.01 -30.87
CA GLU A 2 -18.64 0.94 -31.41
C GLU A 2 -18.40 2.42 -31.03
N ARG A 3 -17.85 2.68 -29.84
CA ARG A 3 -17.48 4.03 -29.38
C ARG A 3 -16.33 4.68 -30.17
N PHE A 4 -15.53 3.88 -30.88
CA PHE A 4 -14.42 4.37 -31.71
C PHE A 4 -14.93 4.81 -33.10
N PHE A 5 -15.98 4.15 -33.61
CA PHE A 5 -16.66 4.55 -34.85
C PHE A 5 -17.45 5.85 -34.67
N ALA A 6 -18.19 6.00 -33.57
CA ALA A 6 -18.95 7.22 -33.26
C ALA A 6 -18.06 8.48 -33.13
N MET A 7 -16.82 8.33 -32.65
CA MET A 7 -15.85 9.44 -32.54
C MET A 7 -15.21 9.83 -33.88
N LYS A 8 -15.22 8.92 -34.86
CA LYS A 8 -14.67 9.17 -36.20
C LYS A 8 -15.67 9.96 -37.07
N GLU A 9 -16.96 9.62 -36.99
CA GLU A 9 -18.04 10.38 -37.66
C GLU A 9 -18.16 11.83 -37.16
N LEU A 10 -17.91 12.06 -35.86
CA LEU A 10 -17.90 13.43 -35.29
C LEU A 10 -16.68 14.25 -35.72
N ARG A 11 -15.61 13.60 -36.19
CA ARG A 11 -14.37 14.26 -36.66
C ARG A 11 -14.47 14.75 -38.11
N GLU A 12 -15.35 14.15 -38.91
CA GLU A 12 -15.57 14.53 -40.32
C GLU A 12 -16.54 15.69 -40.47
N LYS A 13 -17.40 15.96 -39.47
CA LYS A 13 -18.41 17.03 -39.51
C LYS A 13 -17.93 18.41 -39.02
N GLY A 14 -16.61 18.60 -38.83
CA GLY A 14 -16.00 19.92 -38.66
C GLY A 14 -16.49 20.79 -37.48
N ASN A 15 -17.20 20.21 -36.50
CA ASN A 15 -17.87 20.97 -35.44
C ASN A 15 -17.62 20.34 -34.06
N LEU A 16 -16.47 20.67 -33.45
CA LEU A 16 -16.38 20.76 -31.99
C LEU A 16 -15.17 21.63 -31.61
N HIS A 17 -15.45 22.82 -31.08
CA HIS A 17 -14.43 23.62 -30.41
C HIS A 17 -13.99 22.87 -29.15
N TYR A 18 -12.75 22.40 -29.10
CA TYR A 18 -12.18 21.68 -27.97
C TYR A 18 -11.99 22.64 -26.79
N ASN A 19 -12.95 22.65 -25.86
CA ASN A 19 -12.88 23.46 -24.66
C ASN A 19 -12.37 22.61 -23.48
N LYS A 20 -11.11 22.83 -23.07
CA LYS A 20 -10.39 22.10 -21.99
C LYS A 20 -11.07 22.20 -20.61
N GLU A 21 -11.98 23.15 -20.44
CA GLU A 21 -12.58 23.48 -19.14
C GLU A 21 -13.82 22.62 -18.82
N THR A 22 -14.57 22.18 -19.83
CA THR A 22 -15.84 21.48 -19.62
C THR A 22 -15.69 19.99 -19.30
N ASP A 23 -14.52 19.40 -19.54
CA ASP A 23 -14.25 17.98 -19.20
C ASP A 23 -13.66 17.81 -17.78
N LYS A 24 -13.11 18.89 -17.20
CA LYS A 24 -12.62 18.91 -15.81
C LYS A 24 -13.77 18.82 -14.79
N SER A 25 -14.96 19.27 -15.15
CA SER A 25 -16.14 19.24 -14.27
C SER A 25 -16.81 17.86 -14.23
N PHE A 26 -16.72 17.05 -15.29
CA PHE A 26 -17.37 15.73 -15.34
C PHE A 26 -16.54 14.62 -14.68
N MET A 27 -15.23 14.79 -14.53
CA MET A 27 -14.35 13.88 -13.77
C MET A 27 -14.29 14.17 -12.27
N ASN A 28 -14.96 15.22 -11.78
CA ASN A 28 -14.87 15.69 -10.40
C ASN A 28 -16.10 15.32 -9.55
N LYS A 29 -16.56 14.06 -9.63
CA LYS A 29 -17.36 13.47 -8.54
C LYS A 29 -16.42 13.00 -7.43
N HIS A 30 -16.08 13.92 -6.53
CA HIS A 30 -15.40 13.74 -5.24
C HIS A 30 -14.97 12.30 -4.88
N THR A 31 -13.73 11.93 -5.23
CA THR A 31 -13.05 10.77 -4.66
C THR A 31 -12.65 11.08 -3.21
N LYS A 32 -13.10 10.27 -2.25
CA LYS A 32 -12.84 10.47 -0.80
C LYS A 32 -11.68 9.61 -0.29
N ILE A 33 -10.69 9.30 -1.12
CA ILE A 33 -9.53 8.52 -0.67
C ILE A 33 -8.56 9.44 0.07
N LYS A 34 -8.15 9.05 1.28
CA LYS A 34 -7.18 9.80 2.09
C LYS A 34 -6.01 8.93 2.52
N THR A 35 -4.91 9.55 2.93
CA THR A 35 -3.83 8.87 3.65
C THR A 35 -4.01 9.04 5.17
N ILE A 36 -3.55 8.07 5.95
CA ILE A 36 -3.57 8.18 7.42
C ILE A 36 -2.48 9.16 7.88
N LYS A 37 -2.88 10.23 8.57
CA LYS A 37 -1.98 11.25 9.14
C LYS A 37 -1.51 10.90 10.55
N LYS A 38 -0.36 11.46 10.96
CA LYS A 38 0.04 11.55 12.38
C LYS A 38 -0.75 12.67 13.08
N SER A 39 -0.93 12.55 14.40
CA SER A 39 -1.52 13.62 15.23
C SER A 39 -0.65 14.89 15.18
N GLN A 40 -1.28 16.05 15.04
CA GLN A 40 -0.63 17.36 15.20
C GLN A 40 -0.51 17.70 16.70
N LYS A 41 0.47 18.54 17.06
CA LYS A 41 0.72 18.98 18.45
C LYS A 41 -0.50 19.76 18.96
N SER A 42 -1.34 19.14 19.76
CA SER A 42 -2.33 19.82 20.61
C SER A 42 -1.86 19.76 22.08
N LEU A 43 -2.39 20.66 22.92
CA LEU A 43 -2.04 20.82 24.34
C LEU A 43 -2.20 19.54 25.18
N LYS A 44 -2.90 18.52 24.66
CA LYS A 44 -2.89 17.13 25.15
C LYS A 44 -2.85 16.17 23.94
N PRO A 45 -1.66 15.72 23.47
CA PRO A 45 -1.58 14.95 22.23
C PRO A 45 -2.12 13.52 22.40
N LYS A 46 -3.32 13.23 21.87
CA LYS A 46 -3.74 11.84 21.63
C LYS A 46 -2.86 11.26 20.51
N LYS A 47 -1.89 10.41 20.87
CA LYS A 47 -1.04 9.70 19.89
C LYS A 47 -1.93 8.83 18.99
N ILE A 48 -2.07 9.22 17.72
CA ILE A 48 -2.72 8.38 16.70
C ILE A 48 -1.71 7.34 16.24
N TYR A 49 -1.87 6.10 16.70
CA TYR A 49 -1.02 4.99 16.29
C TYR A 49 -1.51 4.36 14.99
N LYS A 50 -0.59 4.09 14.06
CA LYS A 50 -0.89 3.39 12.81
C LYS A 50 -1.38 1.97 13.10
N ARG A 51 -2.63 1.67 12.71
CA ARG A 51 -3.13 0.29 12.66
C ARG A 51 -2.82 -0.31 11.29
N ASN A 52 -2.41 -1.56 11.27
CA ASN A 52 -2.17 -2.35 10.06
C ASN A 52 -3.29 -3.38 9.90
N VAL A 53 -3.56 -3.81 8.68
CA VAL A 53 -4.57 -4.83 8.38
C VAL A 53 -3.91 -6.20 8.35
N CYS A 54 -4.49 -7.16 9.08
CA CYS A 54 -4.01 -8.54 9.07
C CYS A 54 -4.22 -9.17 7.69
N LEU A 55 -3.22 -9.91 7.22
CA LEU A 55 -3.31 -10.64 5.94
C LEU A 55 -4.43 -11.69 5.96
N TYR A 56 -4.59 -12.40 7.08
CA TYR A 56 -5.46 -13.57 7.20
C TYR A 56 -6.89 -13.20 7.57
N CYS A 57 -7.10 -12.58 8.74
CA CYS A 57 -8.45 -12.24 9.21
C CYS A 57 -8.94 -10.82 8.87
N LYS A 58 -8.13 -10.02 8.16
CA LYS A 58 -8.44 -8.63 7.77
C LYS A 58 -8.71 -7.65 8.94
N LYS A 59 -8.55 -8.08 10.19
CA LYS A 59 -8.68 -7.21 11.37
C LYS A 59 -7.57 -6.16 11.42
N LYS A 60 -7.92 -4.95 11.89
CA LYS A 60 -6.97 -3.85 12.10
C LYS A 60 -6.27 -3.97 13.45
N THR A 61 -4.95 -4.00 13.47
CA THR A 61 -4.17 -4.22 14.70
C THR A 61 -3.00 -3.25 14.84
N LEU A 62 -2.63 -2.93 16.09
CA LEU A 62 -1.45 -2.10 16.38
C LEU A 62 -0.16 -2.92 16.36
N SER A 63 -0.22 -4.16 16.87
CA SER A 63 0.90 -5.09 16.91
C SER A 63 0.59 -6.33 16.07
N MET A 64 1.12 -6.36 14.83
CA MET A 64 0.92 -7.49 13.94
C MET A 64 1.56 -8.77 14.49
N ALA A 65 2.77 -8.67 15.06
CA ALA A 65 3.47 -9.82 15.62
C ALA A 65 2.66 -10.53 16.73
N LYS A 66 2.13 -9.76 17.69
CA LYS A 66 1.31 -10.33 18.79
C LYS A 66 0.01 -10.92 18.25
N HIS A 67 -0.65 -10.19 17.34
CA HIS A 67 -1.90 -10.65 16.74
C HIS A 67 -1.72 -11.99 16.00
N LEU A 68 -0.68 -12.10 15.18
CA LEU A 68 -0.38 -13.33 14.43
C LEU A 68 -0.11 -14.52 15.35
N GLN A 69 0.68 -14.31 16.41
CA GLN A 69 0.99 -15.37 17.38
C GLN A 69 -0.24 -15.88 18.15
N ILE A 70 -1.23 -15.02 18.41
CA ILE A 70 -2.42 -15.40 19.19
C ILE A 70 -3.52 -15.97 18.30
N ALA A 71 -3.74 -15.37 17.13
CA ALA A 71 -4.92 -15.68 16.31
C ALA A 71 -4.61 -16.57 15.08
N HIS A 72 -3.33 -16.77 14.76
CA HIS A 72 -2.89 -17.43 13.53
C HIS A 72 -1.63 -18.29 13.77
N SER A 73 -1.47 -18.89 14.96
CA SER A 73 -0.32 -19.72 15.34
C SER A 73 -0.22 -21.03 14.55
N ASP A 74 -1.31 -21.44 13.93
CA ASP A 74 -1.45 -22.60 13.04
C ASP A 74 -0.97 -22.32 11.60
N VAL A 75 -0.82 -21.05 11.22
CA VAL A 75 -0.38 -20.68 9.88
C VAL A 75 1.13 -20.91 9.73
N LEU A 76 1.54 -21.65 8.69
CA LEU A 76 2.95 -21.98 8.42
C LEU A 76 3.87 -20.75 8.39
N GLU A 77 3.51 -19.68 7.67
CA GLU A 77 4.31 -18.43 7.65
C GLU A 77 4.49 -17.83 9.06
N VAL A 78 3.54 -18.05 9.98
CA VAL A 78 3.58 -17.58 11.36
C VAL A 78 4.46 -18.46 12.22
N GLN A 79 4.31 -19.79 12.13
CA GLN A 79 5.16 -20.76 12.82
C GLN A 79 6.63 -20.56 12.47
N ASN A 80 6.93 -20.33 11.19
CA ASN A 80 8.28 -20.07 10.72
C ASN A 80 8.95 -18.89 11.46
N PHE A 81 8.28 -17.74 11.59
CA PHE A 81 8.87 -16.63 12.33
C PHE A 81 8.82 -16.83 13.85
N MET A 82 7.91 -17.65 14.37
CA MET A 82 7.86 -17.99 15.79
C MET A 82 9.08 -18.80 16.23
N GLY A 83 9.55 -19.71 15.37
CA GLY A 83 10.78 -20.49 15.57
C GLY A 83 12.08 -19.68 15.44
N MET A 84 12.06 -18.52 14.78
CA MET A 84 13.23 -17.63 14.71
C MET A 84 13.51 -16.94 16.04
N GLU A 85 14.77 -16.60 16.31
CA GLU A 85 15.14 -15.89 17.54
C GLU A 85 14.40 -14.54 17.68
N LYS A 86 13.94 -14.24 18.90
CA LYS A 86 13.24 -12.98 19.19
C LYS A 86 14.17 -11.81 18.94
N GLY A 87 13.77 -10.91 18.04
CA GLY A 87 14.54 -9.72 17.72
C GLY A 87 15.53 -9.88 16.56
N SER A 88 15.70 -11.12 16.04
CA SER A 88 16.54 -11.36 14.87
C SER A 88 16.07 -10.58 13.65
N ARG A 89 17.01 -10.36 12.73
CA ARG A 89 16.71 -9.66 11.48
C ARG A 89 15.74 -10.48 10.62
N GLU A 90 15.89 -11.81 10.52
CA GLU A 90 14.94 -12.61 9.74
C GLU A 90 13.53 -12.54 10.32
N ARG A 91 13.39 -12.64 11.65
CA ARG A 91 12.09 -12.58 12.31
C ARG A 91 11.37 -11.27 12.03
N LYS A 92 12.10 -10.15 12.11
CA LYS A 92 11.56 -8.81 11.79
C LYS A 92 11.13 -8.71 10.33
N LEU A 93 11.91 -9.29 9.40
CA LEU A 93 11.60 -9.26 7.97
C LEU A 93 10.40 -10.14 7.62
N ALA A 94 10.29 -11.33 8.19
CA ALA A 94 9.14 -12.23 8.01
C ALA A 94 7.83 -11.55 8.46
N ILE A 95 7.83 -10.99 9.67
CA ILE A 95 6.67 -10.24 10.19
C ILE A 95 6.37 -9.01 9.31
N GLN A 96 7.39 -8.29 8.86
CA GLN A 96 7.22 -7.15 7.96
C GLN A 96 6.56 -7.57 6.63
N LYS A 97 6.97 -8.70 6.05
CA LYS A 97 6.41 -9.21 4.79
C LYS A 97 4.92 -9.50 4.94
N ILE A 98 4.52 -10.25 5.99
CA ILE A 98 3.10 -10.56 6.28
C ILE A 98 2.29 -9.26 6.48
N ARG A 99 2.81 -8.34 7.33
CA ARG A 99 2.15 -7.05 7.59
C ARG A 99 1.96 -6.24 6.32
N ASN A 100 2.98 -6.13 5.48
CA ASN A 100 2.92 -5.33 4.28
C ASN A 100 1.98 -5.95 3.23
N LYS A 101 1.97 -7.28 3.07
CA LYS A 101 0.99 -7.99 2.23
C LYS A 101 -0.45 -7.66 2.66
N GLY A 102 -0.75 -7.72 3.97
CA GLY A 102 -2.08 -7.39 4.49
C GLY A 102 -2.50 -5.94 4.20
N ASN A 103 -1.60 -4.99 4.44
CA ASN A 103 -1.84 -3.58 4.10
C ASN A 103 -1.96 -3.34 2.59
N PHE A 104 -1.20 -4.06 1.77
CA PHE A 104 -1.24 -3.94 0.32
C PHE A 104 -2.61 -4.32 -0.23
N LEU A 105 -3.19 -5.43 0.23
CA LEU A 105 -4.53 -5.86 -0.17
C LEU A 105 -5.59 -4.82 0.22
N HIS A 106 -5.54 -4.32 1.46
CA HIS A 106 -6.42 -3.23 1.91
C HIS A 106 -6.27 -1.97 1.04
N ASN A 107 -5.04 -1.55 0.76
CA ASN A 107 -4.81 -0.35 -0.06
C ASN A 107 -5.31 -0.53 -1.49
N LYS A 108 -5.11 -1.72 -2.08
CA LYS A 108 -5.63 -2.05 -3.42
C LYS A 108 -7.15 -1.96 -3.44
N GLU A 109 -7.82 -2.48 -2.42
CA GLU A 109 -9.27 -2.39 -2.26
C GLU A 109 -9.75 -0.95 -2.10
N VAL A 110 -9.10 -0.14 -1.26
CA VAL A 110 -9.41 1.30 -1.10
C VAL A 110 -9.27 2.06 -2.41
N ILE A 111 -8.20 1.78 -3.17
CA ILE A 111 -7.96 2.42 -4.48
C ILE A 111 -9.05 2.00 -5.47
N SER A 112 -9.37 0.70 -5.53
CA SER A 112 -10.38 0.16 -6.45
C SER A 112 -11.79 0.65 -6.13
N SER A 113 -12.17 0.65 -4.86
CA SER A 113 -13.48 1.12 -4.39
C SER A 113 -13.60 2.65 -4.36
N LYS A 114 -12.48 3.36 -4.55
CA LYS A 114 -12.36 4.81 -4.41
C LYS A 114 -12.86 5.36 -3.06
N ASN A 115 -12.84 4.52 -2.03
CA ASN A 115 -13.36 4.84 -0.71
C ASN A 115 -12.44 4.34 0.41
N GLY A 116 -12.26 5.17 1.43
CA GLY A 116 -11.48 4.84 2.63
C GLY A 116 -10.09 5.48 2.67
N CYS A 117 -9.21 4.89 3.48
CA CYS A 117 -7.87 5.42 3.72
C CYS A 117 -6.80 4.39 3.41
N ILE A 118 -5.80 4.79 2.62
CA ILE A 118 -4.61 3.96 2.39
C ILE A 118 -3.67 4.01 3.62
N ILE A 119 -2.98 2.90 3.85
CA ILE A 119 -2.03 2.67 4.94
C ILE A 119 -0.61 2.70 4.35
N PRO A 120 0.09 3.84 4.40
CA PRO A 120 1.46 3.92 3.93
C PRO A 120 2.45 3.28 4.93
N CYS A 121 3.65 2.96 4.45
CA CYS A 121 4.76 2.53 5.31
C CYS A 121 5.12 3.60 6.34
N LYS A 122 5.23 4.85 5.88
CA LYS A 122 5.50 6.03 6.71
C LYS A 122 4.31 6.98 6.68
N GLN A 123 3.69 7.21 7.84
CA GLN A 123 2.66 8.25 7.99
C GLN A 123 3.30 9.63 7.92
N GLN A 124 2.68 10.51 7.16
CA GLN A 124 3.07 11.92 7.09
C GLN A 124 2.29 12.76 8.10
N LYS A 125 2.77 13.99 8.34
CA LYS A 125 2.09 14.97 9.19
C LYS A 125 0.94 15.64 8.43
N SER A 126 1.12 15.87 7.13
CA SER A 126 0.13 16.45 6.21
C SER A 126 -0.79 15.37 5.62
N GLN A 127 -1.91 15.81 5.05
CA GLN A 127 -2.64 14.97 4.10
C GLN A 127 -1.81 14.87 2.83
N ASP A 128 -1.80 13.69 2.25
CA ASP A 128 -1.21 13.48 0.93
C ASP A 128 -2.27 12.89 0.00
N ASN A 129 -2.06 13.05 -1.31
CA ASN A 129 -2.83 12.34 -2.30
C ASN A 129 -2.40 10.86 -2.29
N TYR A 130 -3.36 9.95 -2.37
CA TYR A 130 -3.10 8.52 -2.45
C TYR A 130 -2.33 8.17 -3.74
N GLU A 131 -2.53 8.95 -4.81
CA GLU A 131 -1.86 8.81 -6.11
C GLU A 131 -0.35 9.04 -6.02
N ASP A 132 0.14 9.69 -4.96
CA ASP A 132 1.56 9.89 -4.72
C ASP A 132 2.25 8.65 -4.14
N TYR A 133 1.51 7.57 -3.90
CA TYR A 133 2.04 6.34 -3.32
C TYR A 133 2.07 5.21 -4.33
N LEU A 134 3.16 4.45 -4.30
CA LEU A 134 3.32 3.22 -5.06
C LEU A 134 3.74 2.07 -4.15
N PRO A 135 3.26 0.84 -4.43
CA PRO A 135 3.72 -0.35 -3.74
C PRO A 135 5.12 -0.78 -4.22
N CYS A 136 5.97 -1.19 -3.30
CA CYS A 136 7.20 -1.91 -3.65
C CYS A 136 6.86 -3.33 -4.11
N LYS A 137 7.38 -3.75 -5.26
CA LYS A 137 7.16 -5.11 -5.81
C LYS A 137 7.69 -6.24 -4.92
N TYR A 138 8.71 -5.98 -4.11
CA TYR A 138 9.35 -7.00 -3.26
C TYR A 138 8.71 -7.10 -1.88
N CYS A 139 8.58 -5.95 -1.18
CA CYS A 139 8.11 -5.95 0.19
C CYS A 139 6.63 -5.58 0.34
N PHE A 140 5.92 -5.24 -0.73
CA PHE A 140 4.51 -4.80 -0.77
C PHE A 140 4.18 -3.54 0.06
N GLY A 141 5.21 -2.87 0.59
CA GLY A 141 5.03 -1.62 1.31
C GLY A 141 4.63 -0.48 0.38
N PHE A 142 3.71 0.40 0.81
CA PHE A 142 3.35 1.62 0.08
C PHE A 142 4.28 2.78 0.49
N TYR A 143 5.01 3.31 -0.50
CA TYR A 143 5.97 4.41 -0.35
C TYR A 143 5.57 5.58 -1.24
N LYS A 144 5.99 6.80 -0.90
CA LYS A 144 5.86 7.93 -1.81
C LYS A 144 6.67 7.67 -3.08
N LYS A 145 6.14 8.05 -4.26
CA LYS A 145 6.79 7.94 -5.58
C LYS A 145 8.23 8.45 -5.55
N GLN A 146 8.43 9.65 -5.02
CA GLN A 146 9.76 10.25 -4.87
C GLN A 146 10.76 9.44 -4.02
N HIS A 147 10.31 8.52 -3.16
CA HIS A 147 11.16 7.79 -2.21
C HIS A 147 11.27 6.30 -2.53
N ILE A 148 10.45 5.78 -3.47
CA ILE A 148 10.41 4.34 -3.77
C ILE A 148 11.71 3.83 -4.38
N TYR A 149 12.37 4.65 -5.21
CA TYR A 149 13.63 4.26 -5.86
C TYR A 149 14.74 3.99 -4.83
N ARG A 150 14.89 4.89 -3.84
CA ARG A 150 15.85 4.71 -2.73
C ARG A 150 15.51 3.48 -1.91
N HIS A 151 14.21 3.26 -1.65
CA HIS A 151 13.77 2.07 -0.94
C HIS A 151 14.17 0.78 -1.67
N MET A 152 14.00 0.71 -2.99
CA MET A 152 14.31 -0.49 -3.76
C MET A 152 15.78 -0.90 -3.64
N GLN A 153 16.72 0.06 -3.64
CA GLN A 153 18.16 -0.19 -3.46
C GLN A 153 18.51 -0.81 -2.09
N VAL A 154 17.73 -0.50 -1.06
CA VAL A 154 17.95 -0.97 0.31
C VAL A 154 16.86 -1.91 0.80
N CYS A 155 16.04 -2.44 -0.11
CA CYS A 155 14.89 -3.25 0.26
C CYS A 155 15.37 -4.57 0.86
N ALA A 156 15.31 -4.69 2.18
CA ALA A 156 15.81 -5.87 2.87
C ALA A 156 15.07 -7.16 2.47
N VAL A 157 13.81 -7.07 2.03
CA VAL A 157 13.06 -8.24 1.52
C VAL A 157 13.57 -8.67 0.14
N MET A 158 13.98 -7.72 -0.71
CA MET A 158 14.58 -8.02 -2.03
C MET A 158 15.93 -8.72 -1.87
N LYS A 159 16.80 -8.19 -0.99
CA LYS A 159 18.13 -8.74 -0.77
C LYS A 159 18.10 -10.19 -0.26
N VAL A 160 17.08 -10.55 0.53
CA VAL A 160 16.91 -11.93 1.01
C VAL A 160 16.39 -12.86 -0.09
N SER A 161 15.55 -12.37 -1.01
CA SER A 161 15.10 -13.20 -2.14
C SER A 161 16.20 -13.50 -3.14
N GLU A 162 17.20 -12.63 -3.28
CA GLU A 162 18.35 -12.82 -4.18
C GLU A 162 19.36 -13.83 -3.64
N THR A 163 19.52 -13.91 -2.31
CA THR A 163 20.45 -14.86 -1.67
C THR A 163 19.95 -16.31 -1.65
N GLN A 164 18.63 -16.54 -1.79
CA GLN A 164 18.05 -17.89 -1.81
C GLN A 164 18.20 -18.59 -3.19
N THR A 165 18.54 -17.84 -4.23
CA THR A 165 18.75 -18.39 -5.59
C THR A 165 20.18 -18.88 -5.84
N SER A 166 21.15 -18.57 -4.98
CA SER A 166 22.57 -18.96 -5.17
C SER A 166 23.02 -20.20 -4.38
N GLU A 167 22.13 -20.82 -3.60
CA GLU A 167 22.46 -21.99 -2.75
C GLU A 167 21.83 -23.31 -3.24
N ASN A 168 21.05 -23.30 -4.32
CA ASN A 168 20.42 -24.52 -4.89
C ASN A 168 21.16 -25.09 -6.12
N ASP A 169 22.33 -24.56 -6.48
CA ASP A 169 23.16 -25.02 -7.60
C ASP A 169 24.55 -25.56 -7.15
N LYS A 170 24.62 -26.22 -6.00
CA LYS A 170 25.82 -26.96 -5.56
C LYS A 170 25.49 -28.35 -5.04
#